data_AF-U2YNW3-F1
#
_entry.id   AF-U2YNW3-F1
#
_cell.length_a   1.000
_cell.length_b   1.000
_cell.length_c   1.000
_cell.angle_alpha   90.00
_cell.angle_beta   90.00
_cell.angle_gamma   90.00
#
_symmetry.space_group_name_H-M   'P 1'
#
loop_
_entity.id
_entity.type
_entity.pdbx_description
1 polymer ?
#
loop_
_entity_poly.entity_id
_entity_poly.type
_entity_poly.pdbx_seq_one_letter_code
_entity_poly.pdbx_strand_id
1 'polypeptide(L)'
;MLAPIISMLTGRRRDRAGSACRHAVLLCFGVLAVCAGPTGATAQSAPIARPAAVDPYAAHITEAAQRFGIPERWIRAVLRAESAGDMRAISAAGALGLMQVMPDTWAALRVRYRLGRDPYDPHDNIMAGAAYLREMWDRYGDVGAMLAAYNAGPGRYDDRRSTGRALPAETRAYVAALAPVLGGAVAPETPAAQPAPPPDWREAAIFVVRSIDARPAASLSANRHSDDSRSSVTAGPSDPTAASDSPLVVARSDPGAHP
;
A
#
# COMPACT_ATOMS: atom_id res chain seq x y z
N MET A 1 -80.66 10.83 -4.56
CA MET A 1 -81.59 10.35 -3.51
C MET A 1 -80.90 9.20 -2.79
N LEU A 2 -80.76 9.29 -1.46
CA LEU A 2 -80.37 8.22 -0.51
C LEU A 2 -78.97 7.58 -0.59
N ALA A 3 -78.20 7.75 0.50
CA ALA A 3 -77.29 6.73 1.05
C ALA A 3 -78.06 5.90 2.11
N PRO A 4 -77.52 4.75 2.58
CA PRO A 4 -76.95 4.72 3.95
C PRO A 4 -75.64 3.89 4.08
N ILE A 5 -74.66 4.26 4.93
CA ILE A 5 -74.44 4.01 6.40
C ILE A 5 -74.21 2.52 6.79
N ILE A 6 -73.09 2.30 7.53
CA ILE A 6 -72.78 1.30 8.61
C ILE A 6 -71.42 0.59 8.38
N SER A 7 -70.55 0.30 9.38
CA SER A 7 -70.09 1.04 10.59
C SER A 7 -68.89 0.33 11.26
N MET A 8 -67.85 1.08 11.72
CA MET A 8 -66.80 0.66 12.69
C MET A 8 -65.84 -0.51 12.28
N LEU A 9 -64.65 -0.75 12.86
CA LEU A 9 -64.03 -0.36 14.15
C LEU A 9 -62.52 -0.01 14.03
N THR A 10 -62.04 0.83 14.97
CA THR A 10 -60.69 0.93 15.59
C THR A 10 -59.41 0.41 14.87
N GLY A 11 -58.27 1.08 14.87
CA GLY A 11 -57.84 2.29 15.59
C GLY A 11 -56.48 2.10 16.29
N ARG A 12 -55.53 3.02 16.09
CA ARG A 12 -54.34 3.17 16.97
C ARG A 12 -53.74 4.58 16.89
N ARG A 13 -53.75 5.28 18.03
CA ARG A 13 -53.00 6.53 18.22
C ARG A 13 -51.49 6.28 18.16
N ARG A 14 -50.73 7.26 17.66
CA ARG A 14 -49.61 7.84 18.42
C ARG A 14 -49.13 9.15 17.80
N ASP A 15 -49.54 10.25 18.40
CA ASP A 15 -48.96 11.57 18.19
C ASP A 15 -47.53 11.62 18.75
N ARG A 16 -46.60 12.26 18.03
CA ARG A 16 -45.39 12.86 18.61
C ARG A 16 -45.10 14.18 17.91
N ALA A 17 -45.42 15.28 18.59
CA ALA A 17 -45.08 16.65 18.21
C ALA A 17 -43.86 17.15 19.02
N GLY A 18 -43.26 18.27 18.59
CA GLY A 18 -42.14 18.95 19.28
C GLY A 18 -40.78 18.34 18.92
N SER A 19 -39.88 18.96 18.15
CA SER A 19 -39.46 20.37 18.03
C SER A 19 -38.77 20.92 19.27
N ALA A 20 -37.44 21.02 19.21
CA ALA A 20 -36.61 21.90 20.04
C ALA A 20 -35.19 22.06 19.44
N CYS A 21 -35.07 22.76 18.31
CA CYS A 21 -33.82 23.42 17.98
C CYS A 21 -33.73 24.72 18.80
N ARG A 22 -32.71 24.89 19.65
CA ARG A 22 -32.21 26.23 20.01
C ARG A 22 -30.85 26.22 20.70
N HIS A 23 -29.97 27.04 20.13
CA HIS A 23 -28.62 27.35 20.63
C HIS A 23 -28.71 28.28 21.84
N ALA A 24 -27.75 28.20 22.75
CA ALA A 24 -27.47 29.25 23.74
C ALA A 24 -25.96 29.44 23.88
N VAL A 25 -25.43 30.42 23.16
CA VAL A 25 -24.07 30.96 23.33
C VAL A 25 -24.04 31.78 24.62
N LEU A 26 -22.99 31.64 25.43
CA LEU A 26 -22.70 32.55 26.55
C LEU A 26 -21.37 33.27 26.31
N LEU A 27 -21.37 34.57 26.61
CA LEU A 27 -20.37 35.55 26.19
C LEU A 27 -19.49 36.04 27.35
N CYS A 28 -18.27 36.42 26.98
CA CYS A 28 -17.45 37.52 27.53
C CYS A 28 -17.25 37.65 29.07
N PHE A 29 -16.00 37.50 29.50
CA PHE A 29 -15.16 38.45 30.26
C PHE A 29 -13.72 37.91 30.11
N GLY A 30 -12.62 38.66 30.04
CA GLY A 30 -12.32 40.05 30.39
C GLY A 30 -10.93 40.07 31.06
N VAL A 31 -10.23 41.21 31.02
CA VAL A 31 -8.94 41.49 31.72
C VAL A 31 -7.64 40.98 31.06
N LEU A 32 -6.80 41.95 30.65
CA LEU A 32 -5.35 41.77 30.49
C LEU A 32 -4.70 41.58 31.86
N ALA A 33 -3.82 40.59 31.99
CA ALA A 33 -2.85 40.53 33.09
C ALA A 33 -1.45 40.22 32.51
N VAL A 34 -0.63 41.25 32.34
CA VAL A 34 0.80 41.09 32.05
C VAL A 34 1.50 40.77 33.36
N CYS A 35 1.89 39.51 33.54
CA CYS A 35 2.74 39.07 34.64
C CYS A 35 4.01 38.43 34.03
N ALA A 36 5.17 38.97 34.39
CA ALA A 36 6.45 38.42 33.95
C ALA A 36 6.67 37.02 34.55
N GLY A 37 6.73 36.00 33.71
CA GLY A 37 7.07 34.64 34.12
C GLY A 37 8.59 34.46 34.22
N PRO A 38 9.10 33.65 35.17
CA PRO A 38 10.49 33.21 35.13
C PRO A 38 10.70 32.32 33.90
N THR A 39 11.84 32.47 33.23
CA THR A 39 12.29 31.57 32.16
C THR A 39 12.70 30.21 32.74
N GLY A 40 11.71 29.43 33.18
CA GLY A 40 11.88 28.01 33.44
C GLY A 40 12.19 27.31 32.12
N ALA A 41 13.38 26.72 32.02
CA ALA A 41 13.76 25.93 30.86
C ALA A 41 12.81 24.73 30.74
N THR A 42 11.87 24.80 29.80
CA THR A 42 11.05 23.65 29.42
C THR A 42 11.97 22.61 28.79
N ALA A 43 12.36 21.60 29.56
CA ALA A 43 12.95 20.39 29.03
C ALA A 43 11.93 19.77 28.08
N GLN A 44 12.10 20.02 26.78
CA GLN A 44 11.18 19.55 25.77
C GLN A 44 11.39 18.05 25.62
N SER A 45 10.60 17.28 26.37
CA SER A 45 10.49 15.83 26.19
C SER A 45 10.22 15.57 24.72
N ALA A 46 11.27 15.16 23.99
CA ALA A 46 11.14 14.81 22.59
C ALA A 46 10.01 13.78 22.49
N PRO A 47 9.06 13.94 21.55
CA PRO A 47 8.01 12.96 21.39
C PRO A 47 8.71 11.63 21.11
N ILE A 48 8.49 10.64 21.99
CA ILE A 48 8.94 9.28 21.75
C ILE A 48 8.40 8.92 20.39
N ALA A 49 9.29 8.79 19.40
CA ALA A 49 8.93 8.43 18.05
C ALA A 49 8.32 7.03 18.11
N ARG A 50 6.99 6.97 18.23
CA ARG A 50 6.25 5.73 18.09
C ARG A 50 6.69 5.16 16.75
N PRO A 51 7.21 3.92 16.69
CA PRO A 51 7.48 3.27 15.43
C PRO A 51 6.23 3.42 14.56
N ALA A 52 6.40 3.99 13.36
CA ALA A 52 5.28 4.11 12.44
C ALA A 52 4.69 2.71 12.27
N ALA A 53 3.37 2.57 12.51
CA ALA A 53 2.73 1.28 12.44
C ALA A 53 3.01 0.67 11.07
N VAL A 54 3.71 -0.47 11.06
CA VAL A 54 4.11 -1.14 9.83
C VAL A 54 2.83 -1.55 9.12
N ASP A 55 2.59 -0.96 7.94
CA ASP A 55 1.43 -1.27 7.10
C ASP A 55 1.55 -2.74 6.66
N PRO A 56 0.70 -3.65 7.18
CA PRO A 56 0.86 -5.09 6.99
C PRO A 56 0.68 -5.51 5.53
N TYR A 57 0.12 -4.63 4.69
CA TYR A 57 -0.16 -4.88 3.28
C TYR A 57 0.82 -4.17 2.34
N ALA A 58 1.82 -3.45 2.87
CA ALA A 58 2.73 -2.61 2.09
C ALA A 58 3.35 -3.34 0.89
N ALA A 59 3.88 -4.56 1.09
CA ALA A 59 4.50 -5.34 0.01
C ALA A 59 3.52 -5.66 -1.14
N HIS A 60 2.31 -6.11 -0.80
CA HIS A 60 1.26 -6.42 -1.79
C HIS A 60 0.77 -5.17 -2.52
N ILE A 61 0.69 -4.03 -1.81
CA ILE A 61 0.31 -2.74 -2.39
C ILE A 61 1.38 -2.24 -3.36
N THR A 62 2.67 -2.32 -2.99
CA THR A 62 3.78 -1.97 -3.87
C THR A 62 3.81 -2.84 -5.12
N GLU A 63 3.65 -4.16 -4.98
CA GLU A 63 3.58 -5.09 -6.11
C GLU A 63 2.40 -4.75 -7.04
N ALA A 64 1.21 -4.57 -6.49
CA ALA A 64 0.01 -4.24 -7.25
C ALA A 64 0.12 -2.89 -7.96
N ALA A 65 0.65 -1.86 -7.29
CA ALA A 65 0.91 -0.54 -7.87
C ALA A 65 1.85 -0.62 -9.08
N GLN A 66 2.96 -1.36 -8.96
CA GLN A 66 3.91 -1.59 -10.03
C GLN A 66 3.30 -2.39 -11.19
N ARG A 67 2.59 -3.49 -10.89
CA ARG A 67 2.01 -4.39 -11.91
C ARG A 67 0.92 -3.73 -12.75
N PHE A 68 0.10 -2.86 -12.16
CA PHE A 68 -1.03 -2.21 -12.83
C PHE A 68 -0.78 -0.74 -13.20
N GLY A 69 0.39 -0.19 -12.86
CA GLY A 69 0.74 1.20 -13.17
C GLY A 69 -0.24 2.20 -12.57
N ILE A 70 -0.59 2.02 -11.29
CA ILE A 70 -1.44 2.93 -10.51
C ILE A 70 -0.72 3.33 -9.20
N PRO A 71 -0.93 4.54 -8.66
CA PRO A 71 -0.23 4.96 -7.45
C PRO A 71 -0.61 4.14 -6.21
N GLU A 72 0.36 3.77 -5.38
CA GLU A 72 0.09 3.07 -4.11
C GLU A 72 -0.92 3.81 -3.23
N ARG A 73 -0.87 5.14 -3.22
CA ARG A 73 -1.78 5.97 -2.43
C ARG A 73 -3.26 5.78 -2.83
N TRP A 74 -3.53 5.43 -4.09
CA TRP A 74 -4.89 5.10 -4.55
C TRP A 74 -5.35 3.78 -3.94
N ILE A 75 -4.54 2.73 -4.03
CA ILE A 75 -4.82 1.40 -3.45
C ILE A 75 -5.04 1.51 -1.94
N ARG A 76 -4.14 2.19 -1.22
CA ARG A 76 -4.25 2.43 0.23
C ARG A 76 -5.52 3.20 0.62
N ALA A 77 -5.93 4.17 -0.20
CA ALA A 77 -7.12 4.97 0.07
C ALA A 77 -8.42 4.16 -0.15
N VAL A 78 -8.49 3.39 -1.25
CA VAL A 78 -9.61 2.49 -1.54
C VAL A 78 -9.70 1.40 -0.45
N LEU A 79 -8.62 0.65 -0.18
CA LEU A 79 -8.61 -0.41 0.85
C LEU A 79 -9.12 0.08 2.21
N ARG A 80 -8.71 1.28 2.66
CA ARG A 80 -9.20 1.87 3.91
C ARG A 80 -10.68 2.24 3.86
N ALA A 81 -11.19 2.72 2.74
CA ALA A 81 -12.60 3.07 2.57
C ALA A 81 -13.51 1.84 2.44
N GLU A 82 -13.01 0.76 1.85
CA GLU A 82 -13.76 -0.47 1.58
C GLU A 82 -13.87 -1.41 2.79
N SER A 83 -12.77 -1.65 3.51
CA SER A 83 -12.73 -2.62 4.62
C SER A 83 -12.11 -2.11 5.93
N ALA A 84 -11.53 -0.91 5.93
CA ALA A 84 -10.65 -0.43 7.00
C ALA A 84 -9.49 -1.39 7.36
N GLY A 85 -9.15 -2.34 6.47
CA GLY A 85 -8.11 -3.36 6.69
C GLY A 85 -8.63 -4.72 7.17
N ASP A 86 -9.94 -4.93 7.26
CA ASP A 86 -10.52 -6.25 7.54
C ASP A 86 -10.45 -7.18 6.32
N MET A 87 -9.58 -8.19 6.42
CA MET A 87 -9.36 -9.21 5.38
C MET A 87 -10.59 -10.06 5.10
N ARG A 88 -11.53 -10.17 6.05
CA ARG A 88 -12.74 -10.99 5.95
C ARG A 88 -14.02 -10.16 5.84
N ALA A 89 -13.89 -8.88 5.50
CA ALA A 89 -15.04 -8.00 5.26
C ALA A 89 -15.96 -8.57 4.16
N ILE A 90 -17.26 -8.60 4.44
CA ILE A 90 -18.31 -8.94 3.46
C ILE A 90 -19.39 -7.87 3.55
N SER A 91 -19.64 -7.12 2.46
CA SER A 91 -20.73 -6.14 2.44
C SER A 91 -22.11 -6.82 2.36
N ALA A 92 -23.17 -6.05 2.66
CA ALA A 92 -24.55 -6.51 2.46
C ALA A 92 -24.88 -6.86 0.98
N ALA A 93 -24.08 -6.40 0.02
CA ALA A 93 -24.18 -6.77 -1.39
C ALA A 93 -23.33 -8.00 -1.78
N GLY A 94 -22.56 -8.56 -0.84
CA GLY A 94 -21.68 -9.72 -1.07
C GLY A 94 -20.28 -9.36 -1.62
N ALA A 95 -19.85 -8.11 -1.54
CA ALA A 95 -18.50 -7.70 -1.91
C ALA A 95 -17.45 -8.25 -0.91
N LEU A 96 -16.25 -8.61 -1.38
CA LEU A 96 -15.34 -9.50 -0.65
C LEU A 96 -13.98 -8.88 -0.32
N GLY A 97 -13.54 -9.04 0.93
CA GLY A 97 -12.17 -8.81 1.39
C GLY A 97 -11.72 -7.35 1.43
N LEU A 98 -10.40 -7.15 1.47
CA LEU A 98 -9.75 -5.86 1.72
C LEU A 98 -10.19 -4.71 0.80
N MET A 99 -10.39 -5.00 -0.49
CA MET A 99 -10.78 -4.04 -1.53
C MET A 99 -12.24 -4.21 -2.00
N GLN A 100 -13.05 -4.98 -1.27
CA GLN A 100 -14.47 -5.24 -1.51
C GLN A 100 -14.79 -5.54 -3.00
N VAL A 101 -14.11 -6.55 -3.54
CA VAL A 101 -14.32 -6.98 -4.93
C VAL A 101 -15.60 -7.81 -5.01
N MET A 102 -16.51 -7.48 -5.94
CA MET A 102 -17.75 -8.24 -6.15
C MET A 102 -17.45 -9.68 -6.65
N PRO A 103 -18.26 -10.71 -6.30
CA PRO A 103 -17.94 -12.10 -6.61
C PRO A 103 -17.74 -12.41 -8.11
N ASP A 104 -18.58 -11.86 -8.99
CA ASP A 104 -18.45 -12.04 -10.44
C ASP A 104 -17.19 -11.36 -11.00
N THR A 105 -16.87 -10.18 -10.46
CA THR A 105 -15.66 -9.42 -10.77
C THR A 105 -14.41 -10.19 -10.34
N TRP A 106 -14.40 -10.73 -9.10
CA TRP A 106 -13.34 -11.62 -8.61
C TRP A 106 -13.17 -12.85 -9.49
N ALA A 107 -14.27 -13.51 -9.89
CA ALA A 107 -14.23 -14.70 -10.73
C ALA A 107 -13.58 -14.44 -12.10
N ALA A 108 -13.85 -13.27 -12.71
CA ALA A 108 -13.19 -12.86 -13.95
C ALA A 108 -11.71 -12.51 -13.74
N LEU A 109 -11.40 -11.69 -12.72
CA LEU A 109 -10.05 -11.18 -12.46
C LEU A 109 -9.08 -12.28 -12.06
N ARG A 110 -9.49 -13.22 -11.20
CA ARG A 110 -8.62 -14.31 -10.75
C ARG A 110 -8.17 -15.20 -11.91
N VAL A 111 -9.03 -15.42 -12.91
CA VAL A 111 -8.67 -16.17 -14.13
C VAL A 111 -7.75 -15.32 -15.01
N ARG A 112 -8.09 -14.06 -15.25
CA ARG A 112 -7.31 -13.12 -16.09
C ARG A 112 -5.88 -12.93 -15.58
N TYR A 113 -5.72 -12.75 -14.27
CA TYR A 113 -4.44 -12.39 -13.63
C TYR A 113 -3.73 -13.57 -12.94
N ARG A 114 -4.29 -14.78 -13.05
CA ARG A 114 -3.78 -16.04 -12.47
C ARG A 114 -3.64 -16.00 -10.94
N LEU A 115 -4.64 -15.40 -10.29
CA LEU A 115 -4.75 -15.37 -8.83
C LEU A 115 -5.29 -16.71 -8.31
N GLY A 116 -5.23 -16.90 -7.00
CA GLY A 116 -5.70 -18.09 -6.30
C GLY A 116 -7.22 -18.29 -6.32
N ARG A 117 -7.69 -19.06 -5.34
CA ARG A 117 -9.11 -19.40 -5.19
C ARG A 117 -9.78 -18.65 -4.05
N ASP A 118 -9.02 -18.19 -3.06
CA ASP A 118 -9.53 -17.52 -1.86
C ASP A 118 -9.63 -16.00 -2.09
N PRO A 119 -10.84 -15.41 -2.12
CA PRO A 119 -11.01 -13.96 -2.23
C PRO A 119 -10.62 -13.19 -0.97
N TYR A 120 -10.31 -13.87 0.15
CA TYR A 120 -9.87 -13.26 1.39
C TYR A 120 -8.35 -13.33 1.60
N ASP A 121 -7.61 -13.93 0.67
CA ASP A 121 -6.15 -13.83 0.66
C ASP A 121 -5.73 -12.36 0.45
N PRO A 122 -4.90 -11.77 1.33
CA PRO A 122 -4.57 -10.35 1.26
C PRO A 122 -3.86 -9.95 -0.02
N HIS A 123 -2.95 -10.79 -0.52
CA HIS A 123 -2.22 -10.53 -1.76
C HIS A 123 -3.20 -10.54 -2.94
N ASP A 124 -3.93 -11.65 -3.12
CA ASP A 124 -4.78 -11.80 -4.29
C ASP A 124 -5.96 -10.82 -4.30
N ASN A 125 -6.54 -10.50 -3.14
CA ASN A 125 -7.62 -9.51 -3.06
C ASN A 125 -7.12 -8.08 -3.43
N ILE A 126 -5.93 -7.69 -2.95
CA ILE A 126 -5.31 -6.41 -3.32
C ILE A 126 -4.97 -6.38 -4.80
N MET A 127 -4.44 -7.48 -5.35
CA MET A 127 -4.13 -7.60 -6.77
C MET A 127 -5.38 -7.51 -7.65
N ALA A 128 -6.48 -8.16 -7.25
CA ALA A 128 -7.76 -8.05 -7.94
C ALA A 128 -8.35 -6.62 -7.87
N GLY A 129 -8.39 -6.02 -6.68
CA GLY A 129 -8.92 -4.66 -6.50
C GLY A 129 -8.10 -3.61 -7.24
N ALA A 130 -6.77 -3.71 -7.23
CA ALA A 130 -5.87 -2.84 -7.99
C ALA A 130 -6.04 -3.01 -9.50
N ALA A 131 -6.16 -4.24 -10.01
CA ALA A 131 -6.46 -4.50 -11.41
C ALA A 131 -7.79 -3.87 -11.84
N TYR A 132 -8.84 -4.05 -11.03
CA TYR A 132 -10.16 -3.49 -11.30
C TYR A 132 -10.16 -1.97 -11.26
N LEU A 133 -9.43 -1.36 -10.32
CA LEU A 133 -9.25 0.09 -10.25
C LEU A 133 -8.53 0.62 -11.50
N ARG A 134 -7.53 -0.11 -12.01
CA ARG A 134 -6.88 0.23 -13.29
C ARG A 134 -7.83 0.11 -14.48
N GLU A 135 -8.63 -0.95 -14.56
CA GLU A 135 -9.64 -1.12 -15.61
C GLU A 135 -10.68 0.01 -15.60
N MET A 136 -11.06 0.52 -14.42
CA MET A 136 -11.92 1.70 -14.31
C MET A 136 -11.19 3.00 -14.72
N TRP A 137 -9.90 3.15 -14.39
CA TRP A 137 -9.11 4.29 -14.84
C TRP A 137 -9.00 4.33 -16.37
N ASP A 138 -8.66 3.21 -17.01
CA ASP A 138 -8.53 3.09 -18.46
C ASP A 138 -9.85 3.37 -19.20
N ARG A 139 -10.98 2.93 -18.63
CA ARG A 139 -12.30 3.12 -19.24
C ARG A 139 -12.80 4.56 -19.17
N TYR A 140 -12.42 5.32 -18.13
CA TYR A 140 -13.07 6.60 -17.82
C TYR A 140 -12.16 7.83 -17.82
N GLY A 141 -10.85 7.68 -17.60
CA GLY A 141 -9.85 8.75 -17.67
C GLY A 141 -10.01 9.88 -16.64
N ASP A 142 -10.92 9.74 -15.67
CA ASP A 142 -11.21 10.71 -14.61
C ASP A 142 -11.33 9.98 -13.26
N VAL A 143 -10.80 10.61 -12.20
CA VAL A 143 -10.76 10.02 -10.85
C VAL A 143 -12.17 9.87 -10.28
N GLY A 144 -13.04 10.86 -10.48
CA GLY A 144 -14.42 10.81 -9.99
C GLY A 144 -15.24 9.73 -10.69
N ALA A 145 -15.10 9.61 -12.00
CA ALA A 145 -15.71 8.59 -12.84
C ALA A 145 -15.22 7.17 -12.50
N MET A 146 -13.91 7.00 -12.36
CA MET A 146 -13.27 5.75 -11.94
C MET A 146 -13.82 5.28 -10.59
N LEU A 147 -13.82 6.14 -9.57
CA LEU A 147 -14.33 5.81 -8.23
C LEU A 147 -15.83 5.50 -8.24
N ALA A 148 -16.61 6.25 -9.03
CA ALA A 148 -18.05 6.02 -9.18
C ALA A 148 -18.33 4.65 -9.82
N ALA A 149 -17.59 4.27 -10.85
CA ALA A 149 -17.72 3.00 -11.54
C ALA A 149 -17.19 1.81 -10.72
N TYR A 150 -16.11 2.01 -9.95
CA TYR A 150 -15.59 0.99 -9.03
C TYR A 150 -16.65 0.61 -7.99
N ASN A 151 -17.18 1.59 -7.26
CA ASN A 151 -18.15 1.38 -6.19
C ASN A 151 -19.56 0.98 -6.70
N ALA A 152 -20.02 1.58 -7.80
CA ALA A 152 -21.40 1.39 -8.27
C ALA A 152 -21.56 0.35 -9.40
N GLY A 153 -20.44 -0.14 -9.94
CA GLY A 153 -20.36 -0.95 -11.16
C GLY A 153 -20.35 -0.08 -12.43
N PRO A 154 -19.52 -0.40 -13.44
CA PRO A 154 -19.37 0.40 -14.66
C PRO A 154 -20.68 0.55 -15.43
N GLY A 155 -21.49 -0.51 -15.54
CA GLY A 155 -22.79 -0.43 -16.23
C GLY A 155 -23.73 0.62 -15.61
N ARG A 156 -23.77 0.73 -14.28
CA ARG A 156 -24.60 1.73 -13.58
C ARG A 156 -24.05 3.15 -13.76
N TYR A 157 -22.73 3.29 -13.89
CA TYR A 157 -22.10 4.58 -14.17
C TYR A 157 -22.31 5.02 -15.62
N ASP A 158 -22.26 4.07 -16.57
CA ASP A 158 -22.59 4.28 -17.99
C ASP A 158 -24.07 4.66 -18.16
N ASP A 159 -24.98 3.97 -17.48
CA ASP A 159 -26.41 4.35 -17.40
C ASP A 159 -26.57 5.80 -16.92
N ARG A 160 -25.80 6.23 -15.91
CA ARG A 160 -25.80 7.63 -15.47
C ARG A 160 -25.33 8.53 -16.60
N ARG A 161 -24.19 8.25 -17.24
CA ARG A 161 -23.65 9.08 -18.34
C ARG A 161 -24.63 9.21 -19.52
N SER A 162 -25.39 8.18 -19.85
CA SER A 162 -26.34 8.19 -20.97
C SER A 162 -27.71 8.78 -20.61
N THR A 163 -28.28 8.45 -19.45
CA THR A 163 -29.66 8.83 -19.09
C THR A 163 -29.78 10.04 -18.17
N GLY A 164 -28.70 10.47 -17.52
CA GLY A 164 -28.78 11.47 -16.46
C GLY A 164 -29.45 11.00 -15.16
N ARG A 165 -29.69 9.69 -14.98
CA ARG A 165 -30.18 9.11 -13.71
C ARG A 165 -29.17 9.31 -12.58
N ALA A 166 -29.61 9.67 -11.39
CA ALA A 166 -28.72 9.89 -10.24
C ALA A 166 -28.06 8.58 -9.76
N LEU A 167 -26.79 8.66 -9.35
CA LEU A 167 -26.11 7.58 -8.64
C LEU A 167 -26.64 7.47 -7.20
N PRO A 168 -26.48 6.29 -6.54
CA PRO A 168 -26.77 6.10 -5.13
C PRO A 168 -26.12 7.18 -4.24
N ALA A 169 -26.72 7.47 -3.08
CA ALA A 169 -26.20 8.48 -2.16
C ALA A 169 -24.83 8.05 -1.60
N GLU A 170 -24.69 6.74 -1.36
CA GLU A 170 -23.51 6.02 -0.92
C GLU A 170 -22.36 6.21 -1.91
N THR A 171 -22.59 5.94 -3.20
CA THR A 171 -21.59 6.17 -4.26
C THR A 171 -21.17 7.64 -4.35
N ARG A 172 -22.11 8.58 -4.22
CA ARG A 172 -21.77 10.01 -4.24
C ARG A 172 -20.93 10.42 -3.03
N ALA A 173 -21.22 9.87 -1.85
CA ALA A 173 -20.42 10.10 -0.65
C ALA A 173 -19.01 9.47 -0.78
N TYR A 174 -18.92 8.25 -1.32
CA TYR A 174 -17.65 7.56 -1.60
C TYR A 174 -16.75 8.37 -2.54
N VAL A 175 -17.30 8.85 -3.67
CA VAL A 175 -16.57 9.72 -4.60
C VAL A 175 -16.16 11.03 -3.93
N ALA A 176 -17.04 11.67 -3.17
CA ALA A 176 -16.73 12.92 -2.47
C ALA A 176 -15.62 12.76 -1.41
N ALA A 177 -15.54 11.61 -0.74
CA ALA A 177 -14.51 11.31 0.24
C ALA A 177 -13.15 11.00 -0.41
N LEU A 178 -13.13 10.25 -1.52
CA LEU A 178 -11.91 9.73 -2.12
C LEU A 178 -11.33 10.59 -3.26
N ALA A 179 -12.15 11.28 -4.05
CA ALA A 179 -11.65 12.06 -5.18
C ALA A 179 -10.60 13.13 -4.80
N PRO A 180 -10.72 13.87 -3.67
CA PRO A 180 -9.67 14.79 -3.23
C PRO A 180 -8.36 14.10 -2.85
N VAL A 181 -8.43 12.88 -2.30
CA VAL A 181 -7.26 12.10 -1.87
C VAL A 181 -6.50 11.52 -3.07
N LEU A 182 -7.22 11.07 -4.09
CA LEU A 182 -6.63 10.47 -5.29
C LEU A 182 -6.19 11.51 -6.33
N GLY A 183 -7.01 12.55 -6.52
CA GLY A 183 -6.80 13.65 -7.46
C GLY A 183 -5.89 14.78 -6.97
N GLY A 184 -5.49 14.77 -5.69
CA GLY A 184 -4.36 15.56 -5.23
C GLY A 184 -3.14 15.30 -6.11
N ALA A 185 -2.51 16.38 -6.58
CA ALA A 185 -1.39 16.30 -7.50
C ALA A 185 -0.34 15.31 -6.98
N VAL A 186 0.21 14.51 -7.89
CA VAL A 186 1.44 13.77 -7.62
C VAL A 186 2.51 14.82 -7.36
N ALA A 187 2.73 15.19 -6.09
CA ALA A 187 4.07 15.56 -5.68
C ALA A 187 4.94 14.41 -6.19
N PRO A 188 5.94 14.67 -7.06
CA PRO A 188 6.73 13.60 -7.65
C PRO A 188 7.20 12.75 -6.48
N GLU A 189 6.84 11.46 -6.52
CA GLU A 189 7.33 10.52 -5.52
C GLU A 189 8.84 10.54 -5.71
N THR A 190 9.53 11.32 -4.85
CA THR A 190 10.98 11.45 -4.85
C THR A 190 11.48 10.03 -4.92
N PRO A 191 12.14 9.60 -6.02
CA PRO A 191 12.43 8.20 -6.23
C PRO A 191 13.08 7.66 -4.97
N ALA A 192 12.40 6.71 -4.32
CA ALA A 192 12.79 6.23 -3.00
C ALA A 192 14.28 5.90 -3.09
N ALA A 193 15.10 6.69 -2.37
CA ALA A 193 16.52 6.80 -2.69
C ALA A 193 17.08 5.39 -2.75
N GLN A 194 17.63 5.01 -3.92
CA GLN A 194 18.23 3.69 -4.08
C GLN A 194 19.19 3.51 -2.90
N PRO A 195 19.01 2.48 -2.06
CA PRO A 195 19.98 2.23 -1.01
C PRO A 195 21.34 2.15 -1.70
N ALA A 196 22.32 2.89 -1.19
CA ALA A 196 23.64 2.94 -1.79
C ALA A 196 24.10 1.51 -2.08
N PRO A 197 24.70 1.24 -3.26
CA PRO A 197 25.17 -0.10 -3.57
C PRO A 197 26.03 -0.59 -2.40
N PRO A 198 25.88 -1.86 -1.98
CA PRO A 198 26.68 -2.37 -0.87
C PRO A 198 28.16 -2.11 -1.20
N PRO A 199 28.95 -1.62 -0.23
CA PRO A 199 30.35 -1.30 -0.47
C PRO A 199 31.07 -2.50 -1.08
N ASP A 200 32.01 -2.24 -1.99
CA ASP A 200 32.79 -3.32 -2.60
C ASP A 200 33.41 -4.16 -1.49
N TRP A 201 33.50 -5.48 -1.68
CA TRP A 201 34.06 -6.39 -0.67
C TRP A 201 35.53 -6.07 -0.36
N ARG A 202 36.18 -5.25 -1.19
CA ARG A 202 37.49 -4.65 -0.99
C ARG A 202 37.53 -3.46 -0.02
N GLU A 203 36.41 -2.80 0.24
CA GLU A 203 36.28 -1.67 1.16
C GLU A 203 35.83 -2.10 2.57
N ALA A 204 35.36 -3.34 2.73
CA ALA A 204 35.06 -3.92 4.02
C ALA A 204 36.35 -4.16 4.83
N ALA A 205 36.46 -3.56 6.01
CA ALA A 205 37.57 -3.78 6.92
C ALA A 205 37.52 -5.19 7.56
N ILE A 206 37.98 -6.22 6.86
CA ILE A 206 38.06 -7.61 7.35
C ILE A 206 39.25 -7.79 8.32
N PHE A 207 39.34 -6.98 9.39
CA PHE A 207 40.13 -7.30 10.58
C PHE A 207 39.60 -6.55 11.81
N VAL A 208 38.92 -7.28 12.72
CA VAL A 208 38.74 -6.81 14.10
C VAL A 208 40.05 -7.06 14.85
N VAL A 209 40.90 -6.04 14.92
CA VAL A 209 42.04 -6.05 15.85
C VAL A 209 41.49 -5.96 17.27
N ARG A 210 41.48 -7.10 17.96
CA ARG A 210 41.24 -7.16 19.40
C ARG A 210 42.47 -6.63 20.10
N SER A 211 42.46 -5.37 20.56
CA SER A 211 43.49 -4.86 21.47
C SER A 211 43.51 -5.71 22.74
N ILE A 212 44.61 -6.43 22.96
CA ILE A 212 44.89 -7.14 24.21
C ILE A 212 45.96 -6.34 24.96
N ASP A 213 45.56 -5.20 25.50
CA ASP A 213 46.39 -4.40 26.42
C ASP A 213 45.98 -4.68 27.86
N ALA A 214 46.54 -5.75 28.43
CA ALA A 214 46.60 -5.98 29.88
C ALA A 214 47.71 -6.99 30.21
N ARG A 215 48.98 -6.56 30.16
CA ARG A 215 50.07 -7.26 30.85
C ARG A 215 50.01 -6.95 32.34
N PRO A 216 50.12 -7.97 33.20
CA PRO A 216 50.98 -7.89 34.38
C PRO A 216 52.31 -8.58 34.07
N ALA A 217 53.42 -7.99 34.53
CA ALA A 217 54.73 -8.59 34.36
C ALA A 217 54.93 -9.79 35.32
N ALA A 218 55.39 -10.90 34.78
CA ALA A 218 56.02 -11.97 35.55
C ALA A 218 57.32 -12.35 34.84
N SER A 219 58.45 -11.97 35.42
CA SER A 219 59.78 -12.23 34.89
C SER A 219 60.19 -13.68 35.15
N LEU A 220 60.42 -14.46 34.08
CA LEU A 220 61.19 -15.70 34.15
C LEU A 220 62.37 -15.62 33.19
N SER A 221 63.57 -15.64 33.77
CA SER A 221 64.84 -15.78 33.06
C SER A 221 65.09 -17.26 32.77
N ALA A 222 65.43 -17.60 31.52
CA ALA A 222 66.40 -18.67 31.20
C ALA A 222 66.68 -18.83 29.69
N ASN A 223 67.90 -18.46 29.29
CA ASN A 223 68.83 -19.35 28.55
C ASN A 223 68.62 -19.67 27.04
N ARG A 224 69.42 -18.95 26.23
CA ARG A 224 70.45 -19.47 25.26
C ARG A 224 70.06 -20.04 23.87
N HIS A 225 70.88 -19.60 22.88
CA HIS A 225 71.19 -20.18 21.55
C HIS A 225 70.08 -20.21 20.48
N SER A 226 70.37 -20.22 19.18
CA SER A 226 71.49 -19.67 18.35
C SER A 226 71.11 -19.90 16.89
N ASP A 227 71.42 -18.95 15.99
CA ASP A 227 71.60 -19.15 14.53
C ASP A 227 70.40 -19.74 13.73
N ASP A 228 70.37 -19.76 12.40
CA ASP A 228 70.83 -18.84 11.34
C ASP A 228 70.12 -19.31 10.02
N SER A 229 70.23 -18.55 8.93
CA SER A 229 70.00 -18.95 7.53
C SER A 229 68.54 -19.25 7.13
N ARG A 230 67.88 -18.48 6.25
CA ARG A 230 68.16 -18.08 4.84
C ARG A 230 67.40 -18.94 3.83
N SER A 231 66.69 -18.26 2.92
CA SER A 231 66.45 -18.67 1.52
C SER A 231 65.53 -19.89 1.28
N SER A 232 64.86 -20.04 0.13
CA SER A 232 64.80 -19.23 -1.10
C SER A 232 63.47 -19.41 -1.83
N VAL A 233 63.05 -18.38 -2.57
CA VAL A 233 61.98 -18.44 -3.57
C VAL A 233 62.43 -19.26 -4.78
N THR A 234 61.51 -20.03 -5.37
CA THR A 234 61.56 -20.40 -6.80
C THR A 234 60.17 -20.23 -7.41
N ALA A 235 60.08 -19.46 -8.49
CA ALA A 235 58.87 -19.30 -9.29
C ALA A 235 58.97 -20.14 -10.56
N GLY A 236 57.82 -20.52 -11.13
CA GLY A 236 57.72 -21.20 -12.43
C GLY A 236 56.39 -20.87 -13.12
N PRO A 237 56.37 -20.03 -14.17
CA PRO A 237 55.17 -19.71 -14.94
C PRO A 237 55.09 -20.53 -16.23
N SER A 238 53.88 -20.97 -16.61
CA SER A 238 53.57 -21.49 -17.95
C SER A 238 52.08 -21.35 -18.27
N ASP A 239 51.72 -20.29 -18.98
CA ASP A 239 50.63 -20.28 -19.96
C ASP A 239 51.26 -20.62 -21.33
N PRO A 240 50.56 -21.17 -22.36
CA PRO A 240 49.54 -20.37 -23.04
C PRO A 240 48.39 -21.10 -23.78
N THR A 241 47.29 -20.35 -23.99
CA THR A 241 46.33 -20.35 -25.11
C THR A 241 46.17 -21.56 -26.05
N ALA A 242 44.91 -22.01 -26.22
CA ALA A 242 44.37 -22.45 -27.50
C ALA A 242 42.88 -22.07 -27.63
N ALA A 243 42.48 -21.51 -28.77
CA ALA A 243 41.10 -21.13 -29.07
C ALA A 243 40.34 -22.24 -29.82
N SER A 244 39.00 -22.21 -29.78
CA SER A 244 38.17 -22.96 -30.74
C SER A 244 36.78 -22.34 -30.90
N ASP A 245 36.55 -21.71 -32.05
CA ASP A 245 35.22 -21.26 -32.50
C ASP A 245 34.53 -22.39 -33.29
N SER A 246 33.22 -22.58 -33.08
CA SER A 246 32.35 -23.31 -34.03
C SER A 246 30.86 -23.01 -33.75
N PRO A 247 30.15 -22.29 -34.64
CA PRO A 247 28.71 -22.10 -34.55
C PRO A 247 27.94 -23.26 -35.20
N LEU A 248 27.02 -23.88 -34.45
CA LEU A 248 26.15 -24.95 -34.97
C LEU A 248 24.87 -24.37 -35.58
N VAL A 249 24.66 -24.60 -36.88
CA VAL A 249 23.44 -24.23 -37.62
C VAL A 249 22.57 -25.45 -37.84
N VAL A 250 21.28 -25.37 -37.49
CA VAL A 250 20.23 -26.32 -37.92
C VAL A 250 18.98 -25.52 -38.36
N ALA A 251 18.24 -26.06 -39.33
CA ALA A 251 17.39 -25.31 -40.25
C ALA A 251 15.94 -25.00 -39.80
N ARG A 252 15.32 -24.06 -40.51
CA ARG A 252 13.88 -23.75 -40.50
C ARG A 252 13.07 -24.81 -41.29
N SER A 253 11.83 -25.06 -40.85
CA SER A 253 10.73 -25.57 -41.69
C SER A 253 9.40 -25.00 -41.21
N ASP A 254 8.68 -24.33 -42.11
CA ASP A 254 7.30 -23.81 -42.04
C ASP A 254 6.90 -23.39 -43.47
N PRO A 255 5.61 -23.26 -43.84
CA PRO A 255 4.39 -23.85 -43.30
C PRO A 255 3.55 -24.57 -44.38
N GLY A 256 2.51 -25.33 -44.00
CA GLY A 256 1.54 -25.95 -44.93
C GLY A 256 0.12 -25.42 -44.69
N ALA A 257 -0.57 -24.99 -45.76
CA ALA A 257 -1.88 -24.32 -45.68
C ALA A 257 -3.06 -25.17 -46.21
N HIS A 258 -4.25 -24.74 -45.78
CA HIS A 258 -5.62 -25.10 -46.17
C HIS A 258 -5.89 -25.07 -47.70
N PRO A 259 -7.01 -25.63 -48.23
CA PRO A 259 -8.41 -25.40 -47.81
C PRO A 259 -8.95 -26.35 -46.72
#